data_AF-A0A1I7A3M6-F1
#
_entry.id   AF-A0A1I7A3M6-F1
#
_cell.length_a   1.000
_cell.length_b   1.000
_cell.length_c   1.000
_cell.angle_alpha   90.00
_cell.angle_beta   90.00
_cell.angle_gamma   90.00
#
_symmetry.space_group_name_H-M   'P 1'
#
loop_
_entity.id
_entity.type
_entity.pdbx_description
1 polymer ?
#
loop_
_entity_poly.entity_id
_entity_poly.type
_entity_poly.pdbx_seq_one_letter_code
_entity_poly.pdbx_strand_id
1 'polypeptide(L)'
;MNEIREADRFECRVVNVIKNLMWKGVTVEEKGTKGRVYFSRVNGDLDINYGDTLYIGVKPVYDIEGKTMEVTLYDAEDRKLDWTLI
;
A
#
# COMPACT_ATOMS: atom_id res chain seq x y z
N MET A 1 -16.68 -16.58 -7.07
CA MET A 1 -15.54 -16.31 -6.18
C MET A 1 -14.66 -15.35 -6.97
N ASN A 2 -14.63 -14.07 -6.61
CA ASN A 2 -13.91 -13.07 -7.42
C ASN A 2 -12.42 -13.19 -7.10
N GLU A 3 -11.66 -13.76 -8.04
CA GLU A 3 -10.20 -13.74 -8.01
C GLU A 3 -9.75 -12.28 -8.08
N ILE A 4 -9.09 -11.81 -7.01
CA ILE A 4 -8.42 -10.52 -6.99
C ILE A 4 -7.27 -10.61 -8.00
N ARG A 5 -7.37 -9.86 -9.11
CA ARG A 5 -6.31 -9.80 -10.12
C ARG A 5 -5.26 -8.78 -9.71
N GLU A 6 -4.04 -8.95 -10.19
CA GLU A 6 -2.97 -7.95 -10.02
C GLU A 6 -3.35 -6.58 -10.61
N ALA A 7 -4.35 -6.52 -11.50
CA ALA A 7 -4.95 -5.32 -12.06
C ALA A 7 -6.01 -4.65 -11.16
N ASP A 8 -6.50 -5.33 -10.12
CA ASP A 8 -7.48 -4.76 -9.19
C ASP A 8 -6.75 -3.81 -8.24
N ARG A 9 -6.61 -2.55 -8.66
CA ARG A 9 -6.11 -1.44 -7.84
C ARG A 9 -7.24 -0.97 -6.95
N PHE A 10 -7.06 -1.06 -5.65
CA PHE A 10 -8.02 -0.56 -4.67
C PHE A 10 -7.65 0.86 -4.26
N GLU A 11 -8.59 1.79 -4.44
CA GLU A 11 -8.40 3.18 -4.05
C GLU A 11 -8.38 3.31 -2.52
N CYS A 12 -7.33 3.95 -2.01
CA CYS A 12 -7.07 4.11 -0.60
C CYS A 12 -6.80 5.57 -0.25
N ARG A 13 -7.10 5.94 0.99
CA ARG A 13 -6.79 7.26 1.54
C ARG A 13 -5.60 7.15 2.48
N VAL A 14 -4.62 8.05 2.36
CA VAL A 14 -3.53 8.18 3.33
C VAL A 14 -4.09 8.67 4.66
N VAL A 15 -3.89 7.89 5.72
CA VAL A 15 -4.38 8.18 7.08
C VAL A 15 -3.26 8.45 8.07
N ASN A 16 -2.01 8.17 7.71
CA ASN A 16 -0.83 8.54 8.50
C ASN A 16 0.42 8.62 7.62
N VAL A 17 1.30 9.58 7.93
CA VAL A 17 2.62 9.71 7.33
C VAL A 17 3.63 10.00 8.44
N ILE A 18 4.65 9.15 8.55
CA ILE A 18 5.76 9.29 9.50
C ILE A 18 7.04 9.45 8.69
N LYS A 19 7.68 10.62 8.76
CA LYS A 19 8.93 10.87 8.03
C LYS A 19 10.15 10.48 8.87
N ASN A 20 10.99 9.59 8.35
CA ASN A 20 12.23 9.13 8.98
C ASN A 20 13.42 9.23 7.98
N LEU A 21 14.24 10.26 8.11
CA LEU A 21 15.47 10.45 7.31
C LEU A 21 15.20 10.29 5.80
N MET A 22 15.66 9.18 5.21
CA MET A 22 15.58 8.83 3.78
C MET A 22 14.21 8.28 3.35
N TRP A 23 13.42 7.76 4.30
CA TRP A 23 12.17 7.05 4.02
C TRP A 23 10.98 7.68 4.76
N LYS A 24 9.79 7.41 4.27
CA LYS A 24 8.51 7.70 4.92
C LYS A 24 7.78 6.39 5.19
N GLY A 25 7.28 6.28 6.41
CA GLY A 25 6.21 5.36 6.75
C GLY A 25 4.87 5.94 6.29
N VAL A 26 4.10 5.21 5.50
CA VAL A 26 2.78 5.61 5.01
C VAL A 26 1.76 4.56 5.41
N THR A 27 0.70 4.98 6.10
CA THR A 27 -0.48 4.13 6.33
C THR A 27 -1.61 4.58 5.43
N VAL A 28 -2.17 3.64 4.68
CA VAL A 28 -3.36 3.87 3.85
C VAL A 28 -4.55 3.08 4.39
N GLU A 29 -5.75 3.61 4.19
CA GLU A 29 -7.03 2.97 4.51
C GLU A 29 -7.82 2.78 3.21
N GLU A 30 -8.21 1.54 2.91
CA GLU A 30 -9.05 1.22 1.76
C GLU A 30 -10.50 1.67 2.04
N LYS A 31 -11.14 2.32 1.05
CA LYS A 31 -12.39 3.05 1.26
C LYS A 31 -13.58 2.16 1.62
N GLY A 32 -13.68 0.96 1.04
CA GLY A 32 -14.81 0.04 1.21
C GLY A 32 -14.76 -0.79 2.49
N THR A 33 -13.62 -1.40 2.78
CA THR A 33 -13.40 -2.33 3.89
C THR A 33 -12.91 -1.65 5.17
N LYS A 34 -12.37 -0.42 5.07
CA LYS A 34 -11.63 0.25 6.15
C LYS A 34 -10.38 -0.50 6.61
N GLY A 35 -9.93 -1.49 5.83
CA GLY A 35 -8.66 -2.16 6.05
C GLY A 35 -7.50 -1.18 5.95
N ARG A 36 -6.51 -1.32 6.83
CA ARG A 36 -5.33 -0.46 6.86
C ARG A 36 -4.08 -1.25 6.59
N VAL A 37 -3.19 -0.67 5.79
CA VAL A 37 -1.89 -1.25 5.47
C VAL A 37 -0.81 -0.20 5.71
N TYR A 38 0.28 -0.62 6.35
CA TYR A 38 1.44 0.22 6.62
C TYR A 38 2.61 -0.17 5.71
N PHE A 39 3.18 0.83 5.07
CA PHE A 39 4.34 0.76 4.20
C PHE A 39 5.48 1.54 4.84
N SER A 40 6.64 0.94 5.01
CA SER A 40 7.71 1.50 5.87
C SER A 40 8.84 2.17 5.10
N ARG A 41 8.90 1.96 3.77
CA ARG A 41 10.03 2.32 2.91
C ARG A 41 9.59 3.09 1.68
N VAL A 42 8.57 3.94 1.80
CA VAL A 42 8.22 4.89 0.74
C VAL A 42 9.30 5.96 0.64
N ASN A 43 9.75 6.31 -0.57
CA ASN A 43 10.80 7.32 -0.77
C ASN A 43 10.43 8.64 -0.04
N GLY A 44 11.35 9.13 0.80
CA GLY A 44 11.12 10.30 1.67
C GLY A 44 10.98 11.64 0.94
N ASP A 45 11.41 11.71 -0.32
CA ASP A 45 11.34 12.94 -1.13
C ASP A 45 10.01 13.08 -1.88
N LEU A 46 9.21 12.02 -1.95
CA LEU A 46 7.86 12.09 -2.56
C LEU A 46 6.93 12.93 -1.70
N ASP A 47 6.17 13.83 -2.32
CA ASP A 47 5.16 14.63 -1.64
C ASP A 47 3.88 13.80 -1.44
N ILE A 48 3.79 13.14 -0.29
CA ILE A 48 2.66 12.32 0.14
C ILE A 48 2.23 12.83 1.51
N ASN A 49 0.96 13.20 1.61
CA ASN A 49 0.36 13.86 2.75
C ASN A 49 -0.89 13.13 3.24
N TYR A 50 -1.28 13.45 4.47
CA TYR A 50 -2.54 12.97 5.02
C TYR A 50 -3.71 13.38 4.12
N GLY A 51 -4.55 12.41 3.77
CA GLY A 51 -5.74 12.62 2.97
C GLY A 51 -5.58 12.36 1.47
N ASP A 52 -4.34 12.19 0.98
CA ASP A 52 -4.07 11.88 -0.41
C ASP A 52 -4.67 10.52 -0.82
N THR A 53 -4.94 10.39 -2.11
CA THR A 53 -5.37 9.12 -2.72
C THR A 53 -4.17 8.36 -3.25
N LEU A 54 -4.02 7.11 -2.82
CA LEU A 54 -3.07 6.13 -3.36
C LEU A 54 -3.81 4.83 -3.67
N TYR A 55 -3.12 3.88 -4.28
CA TYR A 55 -3.71 2.62 -4.70
C TYR A 55 -2.94 1.44 -4.14
N ILE A 56 -3.64 0.36 -3.79
CA ILE A 56 -3.00 -0.90 -3.42
C ILE A 56 -3.34 -1.99 -4.44
N GLY A 57 -2.35 -2.82 -4.76
CA GLY A 57 -2.55 -4.10 -5.44
C GLY A 57 -2.25 -5.24 -4.47
N VAL A 58 -2.99 -6.34 -4.57
CA VAL A 58 -2.85 -7.49 -3.68
C VAL A 58 -2.56 -8.75 -4.50
N LYS A 59 -1.60 -9.54 -4.04
CA LYS A 59 -1.22 -10.82 -4.63
C LYS A 59 -1.11 -11.88 -3.53
N PRO A 60 -1.76 -13.06 -3.65
CA PRO A 60 -1.57 -14.12 -2.67
C PRO A 60 -0.13 -14.66 -2.70
N VAL A 61 0.38 -15.02 -1.53
CA VAL A 61 1.67 -15.74 -1.39
C VAL A 61 1.42 -17.06 -0.66
N TYR A 62 2.04 -18.14 -1.14
CA TYR A 62 1.78 -19.49 -0.64
C TYR A 62 2.96 -20.11 0.10
N ASP A 63 4.19 -19.63 -0.16
CA ASP A 63 5.43 -20.27 0.31
C ASP A 63 6.17 -19.46 1.39
N ILE A 64 5.48 -18.51 2.02
CA ILE A 64 6.06 -17.67 3.08
C ILE A 64 5.31 -17.95 4.38
N GLU A 65 6.01 -18.55 5.35
CA GLU A 65 5.43 -18.94 6.63
C GLU A 65 4.82 -17.73 7.36
N GLY A 66 3.56 -17.89 7.79
CA GLY A 66 2.84 -16.84 8.51
C GLY A 66 2.40 -15.65 7.65
N LYS A 67 2.56 -15.71 6.31
CA LYS A 67 2.14 -14.69 5.36
C LYS A 67 1.18 -15.25 4.33
N THR A 68 0.21 -14.43 3.96
CA THR A 68 -0.88 -14.82 3.05
C THR A 68 -0.93 -13.95 1.82
N MET A 69 -0.46 -12.71 1.90
CA MET A 69 -0.53 -11.75 0.80
C MET A 69 0.69 -10.85 0.72
N GLU A 70 1.11 -10.53 -0.50
CA GLU A 70 1.90 -9.35 -0.82
C GLU A 70 0.95 -8.21 -1.19
N VAL A 71 1.16 -7.05 -0.56
CA VAL A 71 0.43 -5.83 -0.87
C VAL A 71 1.44 -4.81 -1.39
N THR A 72 1.20 -4.28 -2.59
CA THR A 72 2.03 -3.24 -3.20
C THR A 72 1.28 -1.91 -3.20
N LEU A 73 1.98 -0.83 -2.85
CA LEU A 73 1.49 0.55 -2.90
C LEU A 73 1.88 1.20 -4.23
N TYR A 74 0.94 1.90 -4.84
CA TYR A 74 1.10 2.62 -6.10
C TYR A 74 0.59 4.06 -5.99
N ASP A 75 1.15 4.95 -6.80
CA ASP A 75 0.56 6.25 -7.06
C ASP A 75 -0.48 6.21 -8.20
N ALA A 76 -1.01 7.38 -8.57
CA ALA A 76 -2.00 7.52 -9.63
C ALA A 76 -1.48 7.24 -11.05
N GLU A 77 -0.16 7.14 -11.24
CA GLU A 77 0.48 6.79 -12.51
C GLU A 77 0.90 5.31 -12.55
N ASP A 78 0.36 4.48 -11.64
CA ASP A 78 0.71 3.07 -11.48
C ASP A 78 2.20 2.82 -11.15
N ARG A 79 2.92 3.83 -10.65
CA ARG A 79 4.31 3.66 -10.23
C ARG A 79 4.34 3.03 -8.84
N LYS A 80 5.09 1.94 -8.70
CA LYS A 80 5.28 1.24 -7.41
C LYS A 80 6.07 2.12 -6.44
N LEU A 81 5.48 2.37 -5.27
CA LEU A 81 6.06 3.21 -4.21
C LEU A 81 6.74 2.39 -3.11
N ASP A 82 6.10 1.29 -2.69
CA ASP A 82 6.61 0.34 -1.68
C ASP A 82 5.78 -0.96 -1.74
N TRP A 83 6.12 -1.96 -0.94
CA TRP A 83 5.32 -3.18 -0.75
C TRP A 83 5.55 -3.79 0.65
N THR A 84 4.63 -4.64 1.07
CA THR A 84 4.71 -5.36 2.36
C THR A 84 4.06 -6.73 2.27
N LEU A 85 4.41 -7.62 3.20
CA LEU A 85 3.80 -8.94 3.36
C LEU A 85 2.88 -8.95 4.58
N ILE A 86 1.63 -9.34 4.36
CA ILE A 86 0.62 -9.50 5.41
C ILE A 86 0.47 -10.97 5.77
#